data_AF-A0A962F6S2-F1
#
_entry.id   AF-A0A962F6S2-F1
#
_cell.length_a   1.000
_cell.length_b   1.000
_cell.length_c   1.000
_cell.angle_alpha   90.00
_cell.angle_beta   90.00
_cell.angle_gamma   90.00
#
_symmetry.space_group_name_H-M   'P 1'
#
loop_
_entity.id
_entity.type
_entity.pdbx_description
1 polymer ?
#
loop_
_entity_poly.entity_id
_entity_poly.type
_entity_poly.pdbx_seq_one_letter_code
_entity_poly.pdbx_strand_id
1 'polypeptide(L)'
;MALTVYNRIKSLIEETNDAFSSCRGAINTDYAEFATMSLSDFKAALEDPRLTSESLVQMLRTGSIEHRSEDPESCWATFMAHYMARTANKNTETQSL
;
A
#
# COMPACT_ATOMS: atom_id res chain seq x y z
N MET A 1 -13.66 13.82 3.49
CA MET A 1 -12.64 13.08 4.29
C MET A 1 -11.86 12.04 3.47
N ALA A 2 -12.20 11.73 2.21
CA ALA A 2 -11.44 10.78 1.39
C ALA A 2 -10.09 11.31 0.85
N LEU A 3 -9.97 12.62 0.62
CA LEU A 3 -8.71 13.25 0.15
C LEU A 3 -7.56 13.12 1.17
N THR A 4 -7.88 13.08 2.47
CA THR A 4 -6.91 12.94 3.56
C THR A 4 -6.33 11.53 3.65
N VAL A 5 -7.15 10.50 3.39
CA VAL A 5 -6.73 9.09 3.38
C VAL A 5 -5.79 8.82 2.21
N TYR A 6 -6.18 9.26 1.01
CA TYR A 6 -5.36 9.14 -0.19
C TYR A 6 -3.98 9.78 -0.04
N ASN A 7 -3.92 11.04 0.42
CA ASN A 7 -2.65 11.75 0.57
C ASN A 7 -1.75 11.10 1.62
N ARG A 8 -2.31 10.59 2.72
CA ARG A 8 -1.55 9.87 3.75
C ARG A 8 -0.96 8.56 3.22
N ILE A 9 -1.76 7.78 2.51
CA ILE A 9 -1.30 6.51 1.92
C ILE A 9 -0.20 6.80 0.88
N LYS A 10 -0.40 7.82 0.04
CA LYS A 10 0.58 8.22 -0.97
C LYS A 10 1.91 8.61 -0.34
N SER A 11 1.91 9.52 0.64
CA SER A 11 3.13 9.92 1.34
C SER A 11 3.81 8.74 2.02
N LEU A 12 3.05 7.85 2.67
CA LEU A 12 3.61 6.67 3.31
C LEU A 12 4.26 5.71 2.31
N ILE A 13 3.67 5.52 1.13
CA ILE A 13 4.25 4.72 0.05
C ILE A 13 5.52 5.37 -0.49
N GLU A 14 5.54 6.68 -0.68
CA GLU A 14 6.72 7.42 -1.14
C GLU A 14 7.86 7.34 -0.11
N GLU A 15 7.59 7.57 1.17
CA GLU A 15 8.55 7.46 2.27
C GLU A 15 9.11 6.02 2.40
N THR A 16 8.22 5.02 2.35
CA THR A 16 8.63 3.61 2.42
C THR A 16 9.47 3.21 1.22
N ASN A 17 9.15 3.73 0.03
CA ASN A 17 9.91 3.47 -1.19
C ASN A 17 11.27 4.17 -1.21
N ASP A 18 11.37 5.37 -0.65
CA ASP A 18 12.64 6.08 -0.50
C ASP A 18 13.57 5.36 0.50
N ALA A 19 13.02 4.92 1.64
CA ALA A 19 13.72 4.08 2.60
C ALA A 19 14.15 2.74 1.99
N PHE A 20 13.27 2.07 1.23
CA PHE A 20 13.58 0.83 0.54
C PHE A 20 14.68 1.01 -0.52
N SER A 21 14.62 2.09 -1.31
CA SER A 21 15.63 2.42 -2.32
C SER A 21 16.99 2.71 -1.70
N SER A 22 16.99 3.34 -0.52
CA SER A 22 18.20 3.56 0.28
C SER A 22 18.77 2.26 0.87
N CYS A 23 17.92 1.26 1.14
CA CYS A 23 18.31 -0.06 1.66
C CYS A 23 18.59 -1.11 0.56
N ARG A 24 18.30 -0.81 -0.71
CA ARG A 24 18.30 -1.77 -1.84
C ARG A 24 19.64 -2.45 -2.13
N GLY A 25 20.73 -2.00 -1.51
CA GLY A 25 22.06 -2.62 -1.59
C GLY A 25 22.32 -3.72 -0.54
N ALA A 26 21.47 -3.89 0.47
CA ALA A 26 21.79 -4.70 1.65
C ALA A 26 20.97 -6.00 1.79
N ILE A 27 19.74 -6.07 1.25
CA ILE A 27 18.82 -7.18 1.56
C ILE A 27 18.03 -7.57 0.31
N ASN A 28 17.96 -8.87 0.02
CA ASN A 28 17.15 -9.47 -1.03
C ASN A 28 15.66 -9.53 -0.63
N THR A 29 15.15 -8.45 -0.05
CA THR A 29 13.78 -8.33 0.47
C THR A 29 12.92 -7.61 -0.57
N ASP A 30 11.73 -8.15 -0.81
CA ASP A 30 10.72 -7.52 -1.66
C ASP A 30 10.14 -6.27 -0.96
N TYR A 31 9.80 -5.23 -1.72
CA TYR A 31 9.21 -4.00 -1.18
C TYR A 31 7.99 -4.30 -0.28
N ALA A 32 7.18 -5.29 -0.68
CA ALA A 32 6.00 -5.69 0.07
C ALA A 32 6.33 -6.19 1.48
N GLU A 33 7.43 -6.92 1.65
CA GLU A 33 7.91 -7.39 2.94
C GLU A 33 8.52 -6.25 3.75
N PHE A 34 9.28 -5.36 3.12
CA PHE A 34 9.82 -4.17 3.77
C PHE A 34 8.71 -3.26 4.32
N ALA A 35 7.64 -3.08 3.56
CA ALA A 35 6.48 -2.27 3.97
C ALA A 35 5.77 -2.80 5.22
N THR A 36 5.94 -4.09 5.57
CA THR A 36 5.38 -4.63 6.83
C THR A 36 6.03 -4.03 8.07
N MET A 37 7.24 -3.46 7.97
CA MET A 37 7.88 -2.74 9.08
C MET A 37 7.10 -1.49 9.48
N SER A 38 6.38 -0.89 8.53
CA SER A 38 5.50 0.28 8.73
C SER A 38 4.02 -0.10 8.81
N LEU A 39 3.69 -1.36 9.18
CA LEU A 39 2.30 -1.85 9.21
C LEU A 39 1.37 -0.98 10.07
N SER A 40 1.87 -0.47 11.21
CA SER A 40 1.09 0.41 12.10
C SER A 40 0.68 1.71 11.40
N ASP A 41 1.58 2.28 10.58
CA ASP A 41 1.29 3.49 9.82
C ASP A 41 0.33 3.20 8.67
N PHE A 42 0.45 2.03 8.02
CA PHE A 42 -0.51 1.59 7.00
C PHE A 42 -1.91 1.40 7.59
N LYS A 43 -2.03 0.82 8.80
CA LYS A 43 -3.32 0.70 9.52
C LYS A 43 -3.95 2.07 9.76
N ALA A 44 -3.16 3.02 10.23
CA ALA A 44 -3.62 4.38 10.49
C ALA A 44 -3.99 5.13 9.20
N ALA A 45 -3.20 4.95 8.14
CA ALA A 45 -3.42 5.61 6.85
C ALA A 45 -4.66 5.05 6.12
N LEU A 46 -4.92 3.74 6.22
CA LEU A 46 -6.07 3.06 5.62
C LEU A 46 -7.32 3.08 6.51
N GLU A 47 -7.21 3.60 7.74
CA GLU A 47 -8.25 3.53 8.77
C GLU A 47 -8.76 2.10 9.02
N ASP A 48 -7.92 1.09 8.77
CA ASP A 48 -8.24 -0.33 8.94
C ASP A 48 -7.35 -0.96 10.03
N PRO A 49 -7.80 -1.00 11.29
CA PRO A 49 -7.01 -1.56 12.39
C PRO A 49 -6.81 -3.09 12.27
N ARG A 50 -7.60 -3.76 11.42
CA ARG A 50 -7.58 -5.23 11.24
C ARG A 50 -6.64 -5.67 10.14
N LEU A 51 -6.05 -4.73 9.41
CA LEU A 51 -5.05 -5.01 8.39
C LEU A 51 -3.90 -5.86 8.97
N THR A 52 -3.66 -7.03 8.40
CA THR A 52 -2.53 -7.88 8.81
C THR A 52 -1.33 -7.62 7.90
N SER A 53 -0.14 -8.04 8.35
CA SER A 53 1.07 -8.02 7.51
C SER A 53 0.87 -8.82 6.22
N GLU A 54 0.27 -10.01 6.31
CA GLU A 54 -0.04 -10.83 5.13
C GLU A 54 -0.98 -10.11 4.16
N SER A 55 -2.08 -9.52 4.65
CA SER A 55 -3.02 -8.78 3.79
C SER A 55 -2.37 -7.56 3.16
N LEU A 56 -1.49 -6.86 3.88
CA LEU A 56 -0.72 -5.74 3.34
C LEU A 56 0.24 -6.20 2.23
N VAL A 57 1.02 -7.27 2.47
CA VAL A 57 1.93 -7.86 1.48
C VAL A 57 1.15 -8.27 0.23
N GLN A 58 0.02 -8.94 0.41
CA GLN A 58 -0.82 -9.39 -0.69
C GLN A 58 -1.37 -8.21 -1.49
N MET A 59 -1.88 -7.16 -0.83
CA MET A 59 -2.34 -5.94 -1.52
C MET A 59 -1.23 -5.25 -2.31
N LEU A 60 -0.03 -5.14 -1.73
CA LEU A 60 1.11 -4.50 -2.38
C LEU A 60 1.58 -5.29 -3.62
N ARG A 61 1.64 -6.62 -3.51
CA ARG A 61 2.01 -7.50 -4.63
C ARG A 61 0.95 -7.48 -5.72
N THR A 62 -0.32 -7.66 -5.38
CA THR A 62 -1.41 -7.64 -6.36
C THR A 62 -1.50 -6.29 -7.05
N GLY A 63 -1.49 -5.19 -6.30
CA GLY A 63 -1.51 -3.84 -6.87
C GLY A 63 -0.31 -3.56 -7.78
N SER A 64 0.88 -4.07 -7.44
CA SER A 64 2.06 -3.93 -8.31
C SER A 64 1.96 -4.75 -9.60
N ILE A 65 1.34 -5.93 -9.53
CA ILE A 65 1.06 -6.76 -10.72
C ILE A 65 0.01 -6.08 -11.61
N GLU A 66 -1.07 -5.56 -11.02
CA GLU A 66 -2.12 -4.81 -11.73
C GLU A 66 -1.56 -3.55 -12.37
N HIS A 67 -0.77 -2.75 -11.65
CA HIS A 67 -0.07 -1.58 -12.20
C HIS A 67 0.75 -1.94 -13.44
N ARG A 68 1.57 -2.99 -13.34
CA ARG A 68 2.38 -3.46 -14.47
C ARG A 68 1.54 -3.96 -15.66
N SER A 69 0.34 -4.47 -15.40
CA SER A 69 -0.55 -5.05 -16.41
C SER A 69 -1.48 -4.03 -17.07
N GLU A 70 -2.01 -3.07 -16.30
CA GLU A 70 -3.03 -2.13 -16.75
C GLU A 70 -2.45 -0.75 -17.09
N ASP A 71 -1.49 -0.25 -16.31
CA ASP A 71 -0.97 1.11 -16.46
C ASP A 71 0.50 1.23 -16.00
N PRO A 72 1.45 0.59 -16.70
CA PRO A 72 2.86 0.59 -16.31
C PRO A 72 3.53 1.96 -16.44
N GLU A 73 2.97 2.90 -17.21
CA GLU A 73 3.52 4.23 -17.43
C GLU A 73 3.11 5.24 -16.34
N SER A 74 2.03 4.95 -15.60
CA SER A 74 1.58 5.79 -14.49
C SER A 74 2.50 5.71 -13.27
N CYS A 75 2.47 6.76 -12.46
CA CYS A 75 3.24 6.82 -11.22
C CYS A 75 2.77 5.73 -10.26
N TRP A 76 3.64 4.75 -10.02
CA TRP A 76 3.36 3.59 -9.16
C TRP A 76 2.79 3.97 -7.80
N ALA A 77 3.34 4.98 -7.11
CA ALA A 77 2.84 5.44 -5.81
C ALA A 77 1.40 5.99 -5.88
N THR A 78 1.08 6.71 -6.96
CA THR A 78 -0.26 7.26 -7.20
C THR A 78 -1.27 6.14 -7.45
N PHE A 79 -0.91 5.17 -8.30
CA PHE A 79 -1.74 4.00 -8.59
C PHE A 79 -1.99 3.18 -7.33
N MET A 80 -0.92 2.85 -6.60
CA MET A 80 -1.00 2.05 -5.37
C MET A 80 -1.82 2.73 -4.28
N ALA A 81 -1.70 4.05 -4.10
CA ALA A 81 -2.53 4.78 -3.15
C ALA A 81 -4.02 4.69 -3.49
N HIS A 82 -4.38 4.81 -4.77
CA HIS A 82 -5.77 4.62 -5.22
C HIS A 82 -6.23 3.17 -5.03
N TYR A 83 -5.40 2.20 -5.40
CA TYR A 83 -5.71 0.78 -5.26
C TYR A 83 -5.96 0.39 -3.80
N MET A 84 -5.05 0.77 -2.90
CA MET A 84 -5.15 0.45 -1.47
C MET A 84 -6.34 1.16 -0.81
N ALA A 85 -6.55 2.45 -1.11
CA ALA A 85 -7.72 3.17 -0.62
C ALA A 85 -9.04 2.54 -1.09
N ARG A 86 -9.10 2.07 -2.34
CA ARG A 86 -10.28 1.38 -2.89
C ARG A 86 -10.50 0.01 -2.24
N THR A 87 -9.44 -0.76 -2.05
CA THR A 87 -9.50 -2.11 -1.47
C THR A 87 -9.86 -2.08 0.02
N ALA A 88 -9.32 -1.12 0.79
CA ALA A 88 -9.68 -0.92 2.19
C ALA A 88 -11.17 -0.54 2.35
N ASN A 89 -11.69 0.33 1.49
CA ASN A 89 -13.11 0.71 1.49
C ASN A 89 -14.05 -0.46 1.11
N LYS A 90 -13.63 -1.36 0.21
CA LYS A 90 -14.43 -2.56 -0.13
C LYS A 90 -14.59 -3.53 1.05
N ASN A 91 -13.56 -3.64 1.90
CA ASN A 91 -13.62 -4.46 3.11
C ASN A 91 -14.56 -3.90 4.19
N THR A 92 -14.96 -2.62 4.10
CA THR A 92 -15.94 -2.01 5.01
C THR A 92 -17.38 -2.24 4.55
N GLU A 93 -17.66 -2.34 3.24
CA GLU A 93 -19.00 -2.61 2.71
C GLU A 93 -19.43 -4.09 2.85
N THR A 94 -18.48 -5.03 2.91
CA THR A 94 -18.79 -6.47 2.86
C THR A 94 -19.10 -7.08 4.24
N GLN A 95 -19.26 -6.26 5.29
CA GLN A 95 -19.64 -6.72 6.63
C GLN A 95 -21.09 -6.41 7.06
N SER A 96 -21.89 -5.86 6.16
CA SER A 96 -23.33 -5.72 6.36
C SER A 96 -24.04 -6.74 5.47
N LEU A 97 -24.14 -7.99 5.94
CA LEU A 97 -25.21 -8.96 5.63
C LEU A 97 -25.12 -10.17 6.57
#